data_AF-A0A371LAA0-F1
#
_entry.id   AF-A0A371LAA0-F1
#
_cell.length_a   1.000
_cell.length_b   1.000
_cell.length_c   1.000
_cell.angle_alpha   90.00
_cell.angle_beta   90.00
_cell.angle_gamma   90.00
#
_symmetry.space_group_name_H-M   'P 1'
#
loop_
_entity.id
_entity.type
_entity.pdbx_description
1 polymer ?
#
loop_
_entity_poly.entity_id
_entity_poly.type
_entity_poly.pdbx_seq_one_letter_code
_entity_poly.pdbx_strand_id
1 'polypeptide(L)'
;MNRENRRAVVLLVLGVALLANPLYLYPDGVSSEKTYTYEASAVDYLPHTADAFYRVKSCGWNPLQSAECASIIDMARGDPVELELDPDRDVHPEFWSFDYVRTDGRYFEPNATLDGRTLTLSLHPVSTETVKRDLSEDLDESPRYVRDAVRNGSSTVSGSELYETETHYVESEGRYYVVEPVESERVPTGWGWKTPSDAAIEAMRLAAWIGGVACVWRAGEWTERGREQ
;
A
#
# COMPACT_ATOMS: atom_id res chain seq x y z
N MET A 1 -44.96 -25.69 -37.77
CA MET A 1 -45.07 -24.95 -36.50
C MET A 1 -45.95 -23.73 -36.71
N ASN A 2 -47.12 -23.66 -36.08
CA ASN A 2 -48.04 -22.52 -36.18
C ASN A 2 -47.39 -21.26 -35.55
N ARG A 3 -47.87 -20.07 -35.93
CA ARG A 3 -47.41 -18.76 -35.47
C ARG A 3 -47.44 -18.64 -33.94
N GLU A 4 -48.38 -19.31 -33.29
CA GLU A 4 -48.54 -19.33 -31.84
C GLU A 4 -47.39 -20.08 -31.16
N ASN A 5 -47.02 -21.26 -31.67
CA ASN A 5 -45.89 -22.03 -31.17
C ASN A 5 -44.55 -21.30 -31.39
N ARG A 6 -44.40 -20.53 -32.47
CA ARG A 6 -43.22 -19.66 -32.67
C ARG A 6 -43.12 -18.56 -31.61
N ARG A 7 -44.24 -17.93 -31.25
CA ARG A 7 -44.28 -16.91 -30.19
C ARG A 7 -43.94 -17.51 -28.83
N ALA A 8 -44.48 -18.68 -28.53
CA ALA A 8 -44.18 -19.40 -27.31
C ALA A 8 -42.68 -19.72 -27.18
N VAL A 9 -42.05 -20.25 -28.24
CA VAL A 9 -40.61 -20.57 -28.22
C VAL A 9 -39.76 -19.31 -27.99
N VAL A 10 -40.07 -18.20 -28.67
CA VAL A 10 -39.32 -16.94 -28.49
C VAL A 10 -39.45 -16.42 -27.06
N LEU A 11 -40.67 -16.43 -26.50
CA LEU A 11 -40.91 -16.00 -25.12
C LEU A 11 -40.26 -16.93 -24.10
N LEU A 12 -40.22 -18.24 -24.36
CA LEU A 12 -39.55 -19.19 -23.49
C LEU A 12 -38.04 -18.96 -23.47
N VAL A 13 -37.42 -18.80 -24.63
CA VAL A 13 -35.97 -18.52 -24.74
C VAL A 13 -35.63 -17.19 -24.06
N LEU A 14 -36.42 -16.14 -24.31
CA LEU A 14 -36.23 -14.84 -23.67
C LEU A 14 -36.42 -14.94 -22.15
N GLY A 15 -37.43 -15.67 -21.69
CA GLY A 15 -37.71 -15.87 -20.28
C GLY A 15 -36.58 -16.59 -19.56
N VAL A 16 -36.06 -17.68 -20.15
CA VAL A 16 -34.90 -18.41 -19.60
C VAL A 16 -33.64 -17.53 -19.59
N ALA A 17 -33.38 -16.76 -20.63
CA ALA A 17 -32.25 -15.84 -20.68
C ALA A 17 -32.35 -14.75 -19.59
N LEU A 18 -33.54 -14.20 -19.36
CA LEU A 18 -33.78 -13.21 -18.31
C LEU A 18 -33.68 -13.80 -16.89
N LEU A 19 -34.12 -15.04 -16.69
CA LEU A 19 -33.95 -15.74 -15.41
C LEU A 19 -32.48 -16.08 -15.13
N ALA A 20 -31.71 -16.39 -16.19
CA ALA A 20 -30.28 -16.64 -16.09
C ALA A 20 -29.43 -15.35 -16.01
N ASN A 21 -30.05 -14.17 -16.13
CA ASN A 21 -29.39 -12.86 -16.08
C ASN A 21 -28.38 -12.69 -14.91
N PRO A 22 -28.68 -13.12 -13.66
CA PRO A 22 -27.73 -12.99 -12.55
C PRO A 22 -26.41 -13.73 -12.75
N LEU A 23 -26.37 -14.73 -13.64
CA LEU A 23 -25.17 -15.54 -13.91
C LEU A 23 -24.27 -14.96 -15.01
N TYR A 24 -24.80 -14.12 -15.90
CA TYR A 24 -24.09 -13.71 -17.13
C TYR A 24 -23.89 -12.19 -17.30
N LEU A 25 -24.83 -11.35 -16.85
CA LEU A 25 -24.76 -9.90 -17.11
C LEU A 25 -24.13 -9.10 -15.95
N TYR A 26 -24.21 -9.61 -14.72
CA TYR A 26 -23.49 -9.09 -13.55
C TYR A 26 -23.12 -10.25 -12.63
N PRO A 27 -22.12 -11.07 -12.99
CA PRO A 27 -21.61 -12.09 -12.08
C PRO A 27 -21.09 -11.40 -10.82
N ASP A 28 -21.32 -12.02 -9.67
CA ASP A 28 -20.66 -11.60 -8.44
C ASP A 28 -19.13 -11.70 -8.68
N GLY A 29 -18.40 -10.59 -8.55
CA GLY A 29 -16.95 -10.56 -8.77
C GLY A 29 -16.48 -9.99 -10.12
N VAL A 30 -17.07 -8.89 -10.60
CA VAL A 30 -16.46 -8.08 -11.66
C VAL A 30 -15.01 -7.73 -11.27
N SER A 31 -14.06 -7.88 -12.20
CA SER A 31 -12.67 -7.54 -11.93
C SER A 31 -12.58 -6.07 -11.51
N SER A 32 -11.99 -5.84 -10.35
CA SER A 32 -11.70 -4.50 -9.84
C SER A 32 -10.20 -4.37 -9.67
N GLU A 33 -9.71 -3.19 -9.97
CA GLU A 33 -8.34 -2.78 -9.72
C GLU A 33 -8.36 -1.83 -8.54
N LYS A 34 -7.52 -2.11 -7.54
CA LYS A 34 -7.37 -1.21 -6.40
C LYS A 34 -6.49 -0.05 -6.85
N THR A 35 -6.91 1.18 -6.63
CA THR A 35 -6.09 2.37 -6.83
C THR A 35 -5.71 2.98 -5.50
N TYR A 36 -4.57 3.66 -5.45
CA TYR A 36 -4.07 4.35 -4.28
C TYR A 36 -3.79 5.80 -4.64
N THR A 37 -4.27 6.72 -3.79
CA THR A 37 -3.92 8.13 -3.87
C THR A 37 -2.81 8.41 -2.85
N TYR A 38 -1.69 8.90 -3.36
CA TYR A 38 -0.54 9.36 -2.58
C TYR A 38 -0.59 10.88 -2.46
N GLU A 39 -0.43 11.38 -1.25
CA GLU A 39 -0.31 12.81 -0.97
C GLU A 39 1.10 13.15 -0.49
N ALA A 40 1.62 14.29 -0.95
CA ALA A 40 2.93 14.78 -0.54
C ALA A 40 2.77 15.94 0.45
N SER A 41 3.34 15.77 1.64
CA SER A 41 3.37 16.78 2.69
C SER A 41 4.80 17.22 2.96
N ALA A 42 5.07 18.51 2.88
CA ALA A 42 6.37 19.06 3.28
C ALA A 42 6.55 18.94 4.80
N VAL A 43 7.70 18.45 5.23
CA VAL A 43 8.01 18.22 6.65
C VAL A 43 9.37 18.75 7.05
N ASP A 44 9.47 19.22 8.29
CA ASP A 44 10.74 19.63 8.91
C ASP A 44 11.24 18.63 9.97
N TYR A 45 10.68 17.43 9.99
CA TYR A 45 11.05 16.35 10.92
C TYR A 45 11.38 15.07 10.16
N LEU A 46 12.06 14.14 10.83
CA LEU A 46 12.27 12.78 10.33
C LEU A 46 10.99 11.96 10.56
N PRO A 47 10.31 11.49 9.51
CA PRO A 47 9.09 10.72 9.65
C PRO A 47 9.36 9.35 10.29
N HIS A 48 8.34 8.78 10.92
CA HIS A 48 8.39 7.41 11.39
C HIS A 48 8.00 6.47 10.25
N THR A 49 8.85 6.35 9.24
CA THR A 49 8.72 5.31 8.20
C THR A 49 9.32 4.00 8.70
N ALA A 50 8.94 2.88 8.08
CA ALA A 50 9.54 1.59 8.41
C ALA A 50 11.07 1.62 8.23
N ASP A 51 11.55 2.22 7.15
CA ASP A 51 12.99 2.33 6.87
C ASP A 51 13.71 3.22 7.90
N ALA A 52 13.20 4.42 8.17
CA ALA A 52 13.77 5.33 9.17
C ALA A 52 13.76 4.72 10.58
N PHE A 53 12.76 3.90 10.91
CA PHE A 53 12.67 3.21 12.20
C PHE A 53 13.79 2.19 12.40
N TYR A 54 14.19 1.45 11.36
CA TYR A 54 15.29 0.49 11.46
C TYR A 54 16.67 1.14 11.37
N ARG A 55 16.78 2.22 10.58
CA ARG A 55 18.05 2.92 10.37
C ARG A 55 18.41 3.89 11.51
N VAL A 56 17.44 4.34 12.31
CA VAL A 56 17.67 5.25 13.45
C VAL A 56 17.28 4.62 14.78
N LYS A 57 18.28 4.31 15.60
CA LYS A 57 18.07 3.85 16.97
C LYS A 57 17.74 5.02 17.90
N SER A 58 16.57 5.02 18.53
CA SER A 58 16.21 6.03 19.53
C SER A 58 16.53 5.54 20.95
N CYS A 59 17.45 6.23 21.63
CA CYS A 59 17.88 5.97 23.01
C CYS A 59 17.81 7.26 23.82
N GLY A 60 16.62 7.74 24.17
CA GLY A 60 16.49 8.99 24.93
C GLY A 60 15.11 9.31 25.47
N TRP A 61 14.09 8.48 25.19
CA TRP A 61 12.74 8.72 25.70
C TRP A 61 12.53 8.20 27.13
N ASN A 62 13.38 7.28 27.60
CA ASN A 62 13.46 6.82 28.98
C ASN A 62 14.92 6.44 29.32
N PRO A 63 15.45 6.77 30.51
CA PRO A 63 16.87 6.65 30.82
C PRO A 63 17.42 5.21 30.81
N LEU A 64 16.56 4.18 30.83
CA LEU A 64 16.94 2.77 30.72
C LEU A 64 15.90 1.99 29.90
N GLN A 65 15.83 2.24 28.59
CA GLN A 65 15.00 1.42 27.69
C GLN A 65 15.61 0.03 27.42
N SER A 66 16.94 -0.09 27.46
CA SER A 66 17.68 -1.33 27.32
C SER A 66 19.11 -1.15 27.83
N ALA A 67 19.80 -2.26 28.11
CA ALA A 67 21.23 -2.24 28.44
C ALA A 67 22.08 -1.62 27.31
N GLU A 68 21.69 -1.86 26.05
CA GLU A 68 22.30 -1.26 24.86
C GLU A 68 22.20 0.27 24.88
N CYS A 69 21.02 0.83 25.22
CA CYS A 69 20.85 2.28 25.30
C CYS A 69 21.68 2.91 26.44
N ALA A 70 22.01 2.18 27.51
CA ALA A 70 22.87 2.70 28.56
C ALA A 70 24.29 3.00 28.03
N SER A 71 24.90 2.03 27.32
CA SER A 71 26.22 2.22 26.69
C SER A 71 26.20 3.30 25.62
N ILE A 72 25.12 3.40 24.85
CA ILE A 72 24.92 4.45 23.85
C ILE A 72 24.90 5.84 24.50
N ILE A 73 24.19 6.00 25.62
CA ILE A 73 24.10 7.28 26.33
C ILE A 73 25.48 7.68 26.88
N ASP A 74 26.26 6.73 27.38
CA ASP A 74 27.62 7.01 27.87
C ASP A 74 28.57 7.41 26.72
N MET A 75 28.54 6.70 25.58
CA MET A 75 29.31 7.11 24.39
C MET A 75 28.90 8.48 23.87
N ALA A 76 27.61 8.84 23.91
CA ALA A 76 27.13 10.15 23.48
C ALA A 76 27.59 11.31 24.39
N ARG A 77 28.06 11.01 25.60
CA ARG A 77 28.70 11.97 26.51
C ARG A 77 30.19 12.15 26.23
N GLY A 78 30.77 11.31 25.38
CA GLY A 78 32.17 11.37 24.96
C GLY A 78 33.04 10.24 25.52
N ASP A 79 32.45 9.26 26.21
CA ASP A 79 33.18 8.12 26.76
C ASP A 79 33.10 6.92 25.79
N PRO A 80 34.10 6.69 24.93
CA PRO A 80 34.09 5.53 24.04
C PRO A 80 34.11 4.23 24.84
N VAL A 81 33.53 3.18 24.27
CA VAL A 81 33.58 1.84 24.85
C VAL A 81 34.73 1.07 24.22
N GLU A 82 35.68 0.64 25.03
CA GLU A 82 36.83 -0.16 24.61
C GLU A 82 36.68 -1.61 25.06
N LEU A 83 36.92 -2.54 24.15
CA LEU A 83 36.80 -3.98 24.36
C LEU A 83 38.04 -4.70 23.82
N GLU A 84 38.72 -5.44 24.70
CA GLU A 84 39.79 -6.36 24.29
C GLU A 84 39.17 -7.64 23.73
N LEU A 85 39.53 -7.99 22.50
CA LEU A 85 38.99 -9.14 21.80
C LEU A 85 39.82 -10.41 22.05
N ASP A 86 39.12 -11.54 22.12
CA ASP A 86 39.72 -12.87 22.23
C ASP A 86 40.43 -13.21 20.90
N PRO A 87 41.73 -13.55 20.92
CA PRO A 87 42.49 -13.86 19.70
C PRO A 87 41.96 -15.07 18.92
N ASP A 88 41.21 -15.96 19.57
CA ASP A 88 40.69 -17.18 18.94
C ASP A 88 39.30 -16.97 18.31
N ARG A 89 38.75 -15.74 18.34
CA ARG A 89 37.43 -15.41 17.81
C ARG A 89 37.51 -14.44 16.65
N ASP A 90 36.86 -14.81 15.56
CA ASP A 90 36.67 -13.92 14.41
C ASP A 90 35.81 -12.71 14.79
N VAL A 91 36.18 -11.57 14.21
CA VAL A 91 35.54 -10.28 14.44
C VAL A 91 34.77 -9.90 13.20
N HIS A 92 33.45 -9.80 13.31
CA HIS A 92 32.62 -9.35 12.21
C HIS A 92 32.68 -7.82 12.03
N PRO A 93 32.61 -7.31 10.80
CA PRO A 93 32.70 -5.87 10.53
C PRO A 93 31.43 -5.10 10.93
N GLU A 94 30.29 -5.79 11.02
CA GLU A 94 28.99 -5.19 11.31
C GLU A 94 28.74 -5.16 12.83
N PHE A 95 29.21 -4.09 13.48
CA PHE A 95 29.00 -3.88 14.92
C PHE A 95 27.70 -3.15 15.26
N TRP A 96 27.09 -2.50 14.26
CA TRP A 96 25.89 -1.69 14.42
C TRP A 96 24.82 -2.17 13.44
N SER A 97 23.58 -2.30 13.91
CA SER A 97 22.43 -2.67 13.06
C SER A 97 21.62 -1.46 12.60
N PHE A 98 22.18 -0.25 12.75
CA PHE A 98 21.54 1.03 12.49
C PHE A 98 22.60 2.04 12.04
N ASP A 99 22.18 3.01 11.23
CA ASP A 99 23.06 4.03 10.65
C ASP A 99 23.22 5.23 11.59
N TYR A 100 22.19 5.53 12.38
CA TYR A 100 22.20 6.66 13.30
C TYR A 100 21.62 6.31 14.66
N VAL A 101 22.03 7.06 15.67
CA VAL A 101 21.45 7.05 17.00
C VAL A 101 20.89 8.42 17.33
N ARG A 102 19.68 8.47 17.90
CA ARG A 102 19.13 9.65 18.53
C ARG A 102 19.15 9.51 20.05
N THR A 103 19.87 10.39 20.73
CA THR A 103 19.89 10.47 22.21
C THR A 103 20.03 11.91 22.68
N ASP A 104 19.40 12.26 23.81
CA ASP A 104 19.35 13.61 24.35
C ASP A 104 18.98 14.70 23.31
N GLY A 105 18.07 14.37 22.40
CA GLY A 105 17.61 15.27 21.34
C GLY A 105 18.61 15.54 20.21
N ARG A 106 19.78 14.89 20.22
CA ARG A 106 20.84 15.00 19.21
C ARG A 106 20.97 13.71 18.41
N TYR A 107 21.60 13.81 17.24
CA TYR A 107 21.91 12.67 16.40
C TYR A 107 23.41 12.37 16.41
N PHE A 108 23.72 11.08 16.31
CA PHE A 108 25.07 10.58 16.26
C PHE A 108 25.20 9.51 15.19
N GLU A 109 26.33 9.49 14.51
CA GLU A 109 26.77 8.40 13.64
C GLU A 109 27.64 7.45 14.47
N PRO A 110 27.31 6.15 14.52
CA PRO A 110 28.09 5.18 15.24
C PRO A 110 29.37 4.84 14.48
N ASN A 111 30.47 4.69 15.21
CA ASN A 111 31.77 4.38 14.64
C ASN A 111 32.45 3.27 15.43
N ALA A 112 33.06 2.33 14.71
CA ALA A 112 33.79 1.21 15.28
C ALA A 112 35.18 1.14 14.63
N THR A 113 36.22 1.16 15.45
CA THR A 113 37.61 1.02 15.00
C THR A 113 38.27 -0.13 15.72
N LEU A 114 39.02 -0.95 15.00
CA LEU A 114 39.79 -2.05 15.55
C LEU A 114 41.28 -1.74 15.38
N ASP A 115 41.99 -1.50 16.48
CA ASP A 115 43.44 -1.35 16.49
C ASP A 115 44.08 -2.55 17.21
N GLY A 116 44.73 -3.42 16.43
CA GLY A 116 45.26 -4.69 16.92
C GLY A 116 44.16 -5.58 17.49
N ARG A 117 43.99 -5.57 18.81
CA ARG A 117 43.00 -6.38 19.55
C ARG A 117 41.99 -5.54 20.35
N THR A 118 42.11 -4.21 20.27
CA THR A 118 41.23 -3.30 20.99
C THR A 118 40.18 -2.79 20.02
N LEU A 119 38.92 -3.18 20.25
CA LEU A 119 37.76 -2.60 19.58
C LEU A 119 37.33 -1.35 20.35
N THR A 120 37.30 -0.22 19.66
CA THR A 120 36.78 1.04 20.19
C THR A 120 35.47 1.36 19.49
N LEU A 121 34.40 1.45 20.29
CA LEU A 121 33.08 1.89 19.88
C LEU A 121 32.88 3.34 20.31
N SER A 122 32.42 4.18 19.40
CA SER A 122 32.27 5.61 19.61
C SER A 122 31.07 6.16 18.85
N LEU A 123 30.61 7.35 19.24
CA LEU A 123 29.53 8.06 18.58
C LEU A 123 30.03 9.44 18.15
N HIS A 124 29.89 9.76 16.87
CA HIS A 124 30.26 11.07 16.33
C HIS A 124 29.02 11.94 16.19
N PRO A 125 29.00 13.17 16.74
CA PRO A 125 27.86 14.07 16.59
C PRO A 125 27.61 14.40 15.12
N VAL A 126 26.36 14.24 14.66
CA VAL A 126 25.94 14.64 13.31
C VAL A 126 24.77 15.61 13.37
N SER A 127 24.67 16.45 12.33
CA SER A 127 23.59 17.42 12.25
C SER A 127 22.27 16.73 11.89
N THR A 128 21.14 17.26 12.38
CA THR A 128 19.81 16.79 11.98
C THR A 128 19.63 16.85 10.46
N GLU A 129 20.23 17.83 9.80
CA GLU A 129 20.16 18.01 8.35
C GLU A 129 20.91 16.90 7.60
N THR A 130 22.05 16.44 8.12
CA THR A 130 22.79 15.28 7.59
C THR A 130 21.91 14.03 7.65
N VAL A 131 21.29 13.76 8.80
CA VAL A 131 20.44 12.58 8.96
C VAL A 131 19.20 12.63 8.06
N LYS A 132 18.59 13.81 7.89
CA LYS A 132 17.46 13.97 6.96
C LYS A 132 17.86 13.65 5.53
N ARG A 133 18.99 14.18 5.07
CA ARG A 133 19.51 13.93 3.71
C ARG A 133 19.85 12.46 3.48
N ASP A 134 20.55 11.84 4.42
CA ASP A 134 21.02 10.46 4.25
C ASP A 134 19.89 9.41 4.37
N LEU A 135 18.78 9.77 5.02
CA LEU A 135 17.57 8.94 5.13
C LEU A 135 16.51 9.29 4.09
N SER A 136 16.65 10.39 3.35
CA SER A 136 15.75 10.73 2.25
C SER A 136 16.17 10.02 0.97
N GLU A 137 15.18 9.52 0.25
CA GLU A 137 15.32 9.03 -1.12
C GLU A 137 15.51 10.22 -2.08
N ASP A 138 16.33 10.01 -3.11
CA ASP A 138 16.42 10.96 -4.23
C ASP A 138 15.08 10.95 -5.00
N LEU A 139 14.47 12.12 -5.15
CA LEU A 139 13.22 12.27 -5.89
C LEU A 139 13.35 11.77 -7.32
N ASP A 140 14.49 12.00 -7.99
CA ASP A 140 14.66 11.61 -9.39
C ASP A 140 14.75 10.09 -9.58
N GLU A 141 15.24 9.36 -8.56
CA GLU A 141 15.28 7.90 -8.52
C GLU A 141 13.97 7.28 -8.04
N SER A 142 13.14 8.06 -7.33
CA SER A 142 11.86 7.61 -6.79
C SER A 142 10.86 7.17 -7.88
N PRO A 143 9.86 6.33 -7.55
CA PRO A 143 8.80 5.96 -8.50
C PRO A 143 8.05 7.17 -9.06
N ARG A 144 7.47 7.02 -10.26
CA ARG A 144 6.78 8.14 -10.95
C ARG A 144 5.65 8.74 -10.13
N TYR A 145 4.85 7.91 -9.46
CA TYR A 145 3.76 8.38 -8.61
C TYR A 145 4.27 9.22 -7.43
N VAL A 146 5.44 8.91 -6.86
CA VAL A 146 6.06 9.73 -5.81
C VAL A 146 6.48 11.09 -6.37
N ARG A 147 7.16 11.11 -7.51
CA ARG A 147 7.54 12.36 -8.20
C ARG A 147 6.34 13.23 -8.54
N ASP A 148 5.29 12.62 -9.07
CA ASP A 148 4.07 13.33 -9.43
C ASP A 148 3.34 13.86 -8.20
N ALA A 149 3.35 13.12 -7.07
CA ALA A 149 2.78 13.59 -5.81
C ALA A 149 3.55 14.79 -5.26
N VAL A 150 4.88 14.77 -5.25
CA VAL A 150 5.69 15.92 -4.79
C VAL A 150 5.46 17.15 -5.69
N ARG A 151 5.35 16.96 -7.00
CA ARG A 151 5.16 18.06 -7.97
C ARG A 151 3.75 18.64 -7.95
N ASN A 152 2.72 17.80 -7.84
CA ASN A 152 1.32 18.21 -7.99
C ASN A 152 0.55 18.28 -6.65
N GLY A 153 1.18 17.88 -5.55
CA GLY A 153 0.56 17.71 -4.23
C GLY A 153 -0.06 16.32 -4.01
N SER A 154 -0.48 15.64 -5.09
CA SER A 154 -1.00 14.28 -5.04
C SER A 154 -0.80 13.53 -6.36
N SER A 155 -0.83 12.20 -6.30
CA SER A 155 -0.88 11.34 -7.47
C SER A 155 -1.73 10.10 -7.19
N THR A 156 -2.32 9.54 -8.24
CA THR A 156 -3.07 8.28 -8.14
C THR A 156 -2.39 7.22 -8.99
N VAL A 157 -2.22 6.04 -8.41
CA VAL A 157 -1.54 4.91 -9.05
C VAL A 157 -2.37 3.64 -8.87
N SER A 158 -2.30 2.76 -9.86
CA SER A 158 -2.89 1.43 -9.73
C SER A 158 -2.09 0.58 -8.75
N GLY A 159 -2.78 -0.16 -7.89
CA GLY A 159 -2.19 -1.17 -7.01
C GLY A 159 -1.52 -2.32 -7.77
N SER A 160 -1.81 -2.52 -9.06
CA SER A 160 -1.06 -3.48 -9.89
C SER A 160 0.33 -2.96 -10.30
N GLU A 161 0.54 -1.63 -10.24
CA GLU A 161 1.82 -0.97 -10.50
C GLU A 161 2.64 -0.79 -9.22
N LEU A 162 2.08 -1.09 -8.04
CA LEU A 162 2.75 -1.03 -6.76
C LEU A 162 3.33 -2.40 -6.39
N TYR A 163 4.61 -2.41 -5.98
CA TYR A 163 5.20 -3.59 -5.35
C TYR A 163 4.64 -3.79 -3.93
N GLU A 164 4.70 -2.72 -3.12
CA GLU A 164 4.10 -2.65 -1.79
C GLU A 164 3.53 -1.24 -1.55
N THR A 165 2.52 -1.13 -0.69
CA THR A 165 1.99 0.17 -0.28
C THR A 165 2.82 0.69 0.89
N GLU A 166 3.71 1.63 0.62
CA GLU A 166 4.64 2.18 1.62
C GLU A 166 4.62 3.71 1.67
N THR A 167 5.23 4.28 2.71
CA THR A 167 5.44 5.72 2.86
C THR A 167 6.86 6.05 2.42
N HIS A 168 7.01 7.03 1.53
CA HIS A 168 8.30 7.50 1.05
C HIS A 168 8.73 8.78 1.78
N TYR A 169 10.03 8.93 1.99
CA TYR A 169 10.62 10.16 2.51
C TYR A 169 11.63 10.67 1.49
N VAL A 170 11.35 11.82 0.86
CA VAL A 170 12.10 12.31 -0.30
C VAL A 170 12.59 13.74 -0.10
N GLU A 171 13.75 14.05 -0.67
CA GLU A 171 14.26 15.42 -0.76
C GLU A 171 13.97 16.00 -2.16
N SER A 172 13.51 17.25 -2.22
CA SER A 172 13.39 18.02 -3.44
C SER A 172 13.73 19.48 -3.20
N GLU A 173 14.73 19.98 -3.92
CA GLU A 173 15.18 21.39 -3.85
C GLU A 173 15.51 21.84 -2.41
N GLY A 174 16.16 20.99 -1.60
CA GLY A 174 16.49 21.29 -0.21
C GLY A 174 15.30 21.29 0.76
N ARG A 175 14.13 20.79 0.32
CA ARG A 175 12.95 20.58 1.15
C ARG A 175 12.63 19.09 1.23
N TYR A 176 12.13 18.66 2.38
CA TYR A 176 11.80 17.26 2.62
C TYR A 176 10.29 17.04 2.57
N TYR A 177 9.88 15.92 1.98
CA TYR A 177 8.50 15.55 1.82
C TYR A 177 8.26 14.14 2.32
N VAL A 178 7.13 13.95 3.01
CA VAL A 178 6.56 12.63 3.27
C VAL A 178 5.50 12.39 2.21
N VAL A 179 5.60 11.27 1.51
CA VAL A 179 4.63 10.86 0.49
C VAL A 179 3.96 9.58 0.95
N GLU A 180 2.69 9.68 1.34
CA GLU A 180 1.96 8.60 2.00
C GLU A 180 0.62 8.29 1.31
N PRO A 181 0.16 7.02 1.36
CA PRO A 181 -1.12 6.62 0.82
C PRO A 181 -2.26 7.09 1.75
N VAL A 182 -3.17 7.92 1.25
CA VAL A 182 -4.28 8.48 2.06
C VAL A 182 -5.64 7.86 1.77
N GLU A 183 -5.84 7.35 0.56
CA GLU A 183 -7.11 6.77 0.14
C GLU A 183 -6.87 5.60 -0.82
N SER A 184 -7.71 4.56 -0.70
CA SER A 184 -7.73 3.47 -1.67
C SER A 184 -9.14 3.24 -2.17
N GLU A 185 -9.32 3.31 -3.49
CA GLU A 185 -10.59 3.02 -4.15
C GLU A 185 -10.48 1.68 -4.89
N ARG A 186 -11.60 0.98 -5.08
CA ARG A 186 -11.69 -0.16 -6.02
C ARG A 186 -12.36 0.33 -7.28
N VAL A 187 -11.59 0.48 -8.35
CA VAL A 187 -12.09 0.87 -9.66
C VAL A 187 -12.46 -0.40 -10.45
N PRO A 188 -13.71 -0.58 -10.86
CA PRO A 188 -14.13 -1.69 -11.71
C PRO A 188 -13.43 -1.62 -13.08
N THR A 189 -12.76 -2.69 -13.50
CA THR A 189 -12.03 -2.77 -14.79
C THR A 189 -12.69 -3.70 -15.79
N GLY A 190 -13.58 -4.59 -15.34
CA GLY A 190 -14.16 -5.64 -16.18
C GLY A 190 -15.18 -5.16 -17.22
N TRP A 191 -15.73 -3.95 -17.06
CA TRP A 191 -16.72 -3.38 -17.97
C TRP A 191 -16.51 -1.86 -18.03
N GLY A 192 -16.23 -1.30 -19.21
CA GLY A 192 -15.84 0.11 -19.42
C GLY A 192 -16.90 1.19 -19.13
N TRP A 193 -17.81 0.95 -18.19
CA TRP A 193 -18.82 1.88 -17.65
C TRP A 193 -18.77 1.89 -16.12
N LYS A 194 -19.17 3.01 -15.48
CA LYS A 194 -19.30 3.10 -14.03
C LYS A 194 -20.20 1.97 -13.52
N THR A 195 -19.74 1.22 -12.53
CA THR A 195 -20.56 0.16 -11.91
C THR A 195 -21.83 0.79 -11.34
N PRO A 196 -23.03 0.30 -11.73
CA PRO A 196 -24.28 0.73 -11.10
C PRO A 196 -24.19 0.45 -9.60
N SER A 197 -24.84 1.25 -8.75
CA SER A 197 -24.87 0.97 -7.32
C SER A 197 -25.45 -0.43 -7.05
N ASP A 198 -25.10 -1.03 -5.91
CA ASP A 198 -25.63 -2.35 -5.50
C ASP A 198 -27.16 -2.38 -5.58
N ALA A 199 -27.81 -1.29 -5.17
CA ALA A 199 -29.26 -1.12 -5.28
C ALA A 199 -29.77 -1.16 -6.74
N ALA A 200 -29.04 -0.56 -7.68
CA ALA A 200 -29.39 -0.61 -9.09
C ALA A 200 -29.18 -2.01 -9.68
N ILE A 201 -28.11 -2.71 -9.29
CA ILE A 201 -27.85 -4.09 -9.69
C ILE A 201 -28.97 -5.01 -9.20
N GLU A 202 -29.34 -4.90 -7.92
CA GLU A 202 -30.44 -5.69 -7.33
C GLU A 202 -31.79 -5.37 -7.98
N ALA A 203 -32.07 -4.09 -8.27
CA ALA A 203 -33.29 -3.71 -8.98
C ALA A 203 -33.35 -4.30 -10.40
N MET A 204 -32.22 -4.29 -11.14
CA MET A 204 -32.14 -4.92 -12.46
C MET A 204 -32.29 -6.44 -12.40
N ARG A 205 -31.69 -7.09 -11.39
CA ARG A 205 -31.84 -8.54 -11.14
C ARG A 205 -33.30 -8.89 -10.87
N LEU A 206 -33.97 -8.14 -10.00
CA LEU A 206 -35.39 -8.34 -9.69
C LEU A 206 -36.28 -8.11 -10.92
N ALA A 207 -36.04 -7.05 -11.69
CA ALA A 207 -36.80 -6.75 -12.90
C ALA A 207 -36.64 -7.84 -13.96
N ALA A 208 -35.42 -8.33 -14.16
CA ALA A 208 -35.15 -9.45 -15.07
C ALA A 208 -35.83 -10.74 -14.59
N TRP A 209 -35.83 -11.02 -13.28
CA TRP A 209 -36.52 -12.17 -12.72
C TRP A 209 -38.03 -12.10 -12.97
N ILE A 210 -38.66 -10.97 -12.64
CA ILE A 210 -40.10 -10.74 -12.87
C ILE A 210 -40.44 -10.87 -14.37
N GLY A 211 -39.66 -10.21 -15.23
CA GLY A 211 -39.85 -10.27 -16.68
C GLY A 211 -39.66 -11.69 -17.23
N GLY A 212 -38.68 -12.43 -16.70
CA GLY A 212 -38.42 -13.82 -17.03
C GLY A 212 -39.59 -14.74 -16.70
N VAL A 213 -40.11 -14.66 -15.47
CA VAL A 213 -41.31 -15.39 -15.04
C VAL A 213 -42.51 -15.06 -15.94
N ALA A 214 -42.75 -13.77 -16.22
CA ALA A 214 -43.85 -13.34 -17.07
C ALA A 214 -43.73 -13.88 -18.51
N CYS A 215 -42.53 -13.93 -19.07
CA CYS A 215 -42.28 -14.49 -20.40
C CYS A 215 -42.50 -16.00 -20.45
N VAL A 216 -42.02 -16.74 -19.44
CA VAL A 216 -42.24 -18.20 -19.34
C VAL A 216 -43.73 -18.51 -19.17
N TRP A 217 -44.42 -17.79 -18.29
CA TRP A 217 -45.87 -17.93 -18.12
C TRP A 217 -46.60 -17.70 -19.44
N ARG A 218 -46.31 -16.59 -20.13
CA ARG A 218 -46.93 -16.28 -21.41
C ARG A 218 -46.59 -17.32 -22.48
N ALA A 219 -45.38 -17.87 -22.48
CA ALA A 219 -45.04 -18.96 -23.39
C ALA A 219 -45.96 -20.17 -23.19
N GLY A 220 -46.31 -20.51 -21.95
CA GLY A 220 -47.27 -21.55 -21.61
C GLY A 220 -48.66 -21.29 -22.24
N GLU A 221 -49.24 -20.11 -21.99
CA GLU A 221 -50.56 -19.73 -22.53
C GLU A 221 -50.63 -19.80 -24.06
N TRP A 222 -49.56 -19.38 -24.75
CA TRP A 222 -49.51 -19.42 -26.22
C TRP A 222 -49.31 -20.84 -26.77
N THR A 223 -48.66 -21.71 -26.00
CA THR A 223 -48.50 -23.13 -26.36
C THR A 223 -49.82 -23.88 -26.26
N GLU A 224 -50.65 -23.55 -25.25
CA GLU A 224 -51.99 -24.13 -25.08
C GLU A 224 -52.94 -23.72 -26.20
N ARG A 225 -52.99 -22.43 -26.56
CA ARG A 225 -53.80 -21.95 -27.70
C ARG A 225 -53.41 -22.61 -29.02
N GLY A 226 -52.11 -22.83 -29.23
CA GLY A 226 -51.59 -23.51 -30.41
C GLY A 226 -51.84 -25.01 -30.46
N ARG A 227 -52.35 -25.62 -29.37
CA ARG A 227 -52.82 -27.02 -29.32
C ARG A 227 -54.32 -27.16 -29.61
N GLU A 228 -55.08 -26.09 -29.41
CA GLU A 228 -56.53 -26.04 -29.66
C GLU A 228 -56.86 -25.65 -31.13
N GLN A 229 -55.85 -25.26 -31.91
CA GLN A 229 -55.91 -24.98 -33.36
C GLN A 229 -55.26 -26.09 -34.18
#